data_AF-A0A257ZF16-F1
#
_entry.id   AF-A0A257ZF16-F1
#
_cell.length_a   1.000
_cell.length_b   1.000
_cell.length_c   1.000
_cell.angle_alpha   90.00
_cell.angle_beta   90.00
_cell.angle_gamma   90.00
#
_symmetry.space_group_name_H-M   'P 1'
#
loop_
_entity.id
_entity.type
_entity.pdbx_description
1 polymer ?
#
loop_
_entity_poly.entity_id
_entity_poly.type
_entity_poly.pdbx_seq_one_letter_code
_entity_poly.pdbx_strand_id
1 'polypeptide(L)'
;RTALPDGLDEVVFQNERGEVCDGTITTVFFDRGQGLRTPPLTSGLLPGVLRADLACQEELLMAEDLPRIRLWVGNALRGLIPAFFCSQVSPPEAPLPTPRASGGDI
;
A
#
# COMPACT_ATOMS: atom_id res chain seq x y z
N ARG A 1 -9.10 1.74 15.25
CA ARG A 1 -8.07 1.94 14.20
C ARG A 1 -6.91 1.04 14.59
N THR A 2 -6.67 -0.05 13.87
CA THR A 2 -5.46 -0.86 14.09
C THR A 2 -4.27 0.07 13.90
N ALA A 3 -3.34 0.08 14.86
CA ALA A 3 -2.17 0.96 14.78
C ALA A 3 -1.34 0.52 13.57
N LEU A 4 -1.20 1.42 12.60
CA LEU A 4 -0.17 1.27 11.59
C LEU A 4 1.20 1.36 12.28
N PRO A 5 2.24 0.69 11.77
CA PRO A 5 3.60 0.90 12.25
C PRO A 5 3.95 2.38 12.28
N ASP A 6 4.76 2.79 13.26
CA ASP A 6 5.19 4.17 13.37
C ASP A 6 5.85 4.63 12.06
N GLY A 7 5.35 5.74 11.50
CA GLY A 7 5.83 6.32 10.24
C GLY A 7 5.09 5.87 8.98
N LEU A 8 4.05 5.04 9.08
CA LEU A 8 3.19 4.69 7.95
C LEU A 8 1.81 5.36 8.05
N ASP A 9 1.48 6.20 7.06
CA ASP A 9 0.21 6.94 7.02
C ASP A 9 -0.95 6.12 6.45
N GLU A 10 -0.65 5.15 5.56
CA GLU A 10 -1.64 4.33 4.87
C GLU A 10 -1.01 3.00 4.42
N VAL A 11 -1.84 1.96 4.35
CA VAL A 11 -1.47 0.66 3.77
C VAL A 11 -2.24 0.47 2.48
N VAL A 12 -1.52 0.09 1.43
CA VAL A 12 -2.08 -0.27 0.14
C VAL A 12 -2.00 -1.79 -0.03
N PHE A 13 -3.09 -2.40 -0.47
CA PHE A 13 -3.14 -3.86 -0.66
C PHE A 13 -2.65 -4.25 -2.05
N GLN A 14 -2.16 -5.49 -2.17
CA GLN A 14 -1.82 -6.13 -3.43
C GLN A 14 -2.71 -7.37 -3.59
N ASN A 15 -3.23 -7.61 -4.79
CA ASN A 15 -3.98 -8.84 -5.07
C ASN A 15 -3.06 -10.00 -5.46
N GLU A 16 -3.63 -11.20 -5.60
CA GLU A 16 -2.90 -12.43 -5.95
C GLU A 16 -2.22 -12.38 -7.33
N ARG A 17 -2.61 -11.44 -8.19
CA ARG A 17 -1.98 -11.21 -9.51
C ARG A 17 -0.82 -10.21 -9.45
N GLY A 18 -0.55 -9.66 -8.26
CA GLY A 18 0.51 -8.69 -8.05
C GLY A 18 0.12 -7.24 -8.34
N GLU A 19 -1.15 -6.98 -8.66
CA GLU A 19 -1.67 -5.65 -8.94
C GLU A 19 -1.95 -4.88 -7.65
N VAL A 20 -1.74 -3.57 -7.71
CA VAL A 20 -2.02 -2.64 -6.62
C VAL A 20 -3.52 -2.39 -6.51
N CYS A 21 -4.04 -2.59 -5.31
CA CYS A 21 -5.42 -2.37 -4.93
C CYS A 21 -5.58 -1.04 -4.17
N ASP A 22 -6.78 -0.79 -3.64
CA ASP A 22 -7.05 0.37 -2.81
C ASP A 22 -6.32 0.26 -1.47
N GLY A 23 -6.18 1.38 -0.79
CA GLY A 23 -5.83 1.41 0.62
C GLY A 23 -7.03 1.09 1.51
N THR A 24 -6.88 1.28 2.82
CA THR A 24 -7.97 0.97 3.77
C THR A 24 -9.18 1.89 3.62
N ILE A 25 -8.96 3.16 3.26
CA ILE A 25 -10.00 4.19 3.05
C ILE A 25 -9.65 5.17 1.92
N THR A 26 -8.66 4.82 1.09
CA THR A 26 -8.08 5.71 0.07
C THR A 26 -7.96 4.99 -1.27
N THR A 27 -8.11 5.75 -2.33
CA THR A 27 -7.81 5.34 -3.69
C THR A 27 -6.40 5.73 -4.08
N VAL A 28 -5.70 4.80 -4.72
CA VAL A 28 -4.35 5.02 -5.25
C VAL A 28 -4.44 5.68 -6.62
N PHE A 29 -3.67 6.75 -6.79
CA PHE A 29 -3.44 7.41 -8.05
C PHE A 29 -1.94 7.46 -8.32
N PHE A 30 -1.56 7.47 -9.58
CA PHE A 30 -0.16 7.46 -9.98
C PHE A 30 0.07 8.19 -11.28
N ASP A 31 1.33 8.55 -11.54
CA ASP A 31 1.76 9.15 -12.79
C ASP A 31 3.13 8.59 -13.20
N ARG A 32 3.20 8.13 -14.46
CA ARG A 32 4.40 7.62 -15.14
C ARG A 32 4.99 8.62 -16.15
N GLY A 33 4.59 9.88 -16.07
CA GLY A 33 4.87 10.93 -17.06
C GLY A 33 3.82 11.04 -18.16
N GLN A 34 2.64 10.44 -17.97
CA GLN A 34 1.52 10.48 -18.92
C GLN A 34 0.27 11.15 -18.35
N GLY A 35 0.38 11.72 -17.15
CA GLY A 35 -0.74 12.30 -16.42
C GLY A 35 -1.29 11.35 -15.36
N LEU A 36 -2.23 11.87 -14.58
CA LEU A 36 -2.77 11.17 -13.42
C LEU A 36 -3.67 10.00 -13.85
N ARG A 37 -3.32 8.81 -13.38
CA ARG A 37 -3.99 7.55 -13.63
C ARG A 37 -4.33 6.86 -12.31
N THR A 38 -5.17 5.83 -12.38
CA THR A 38 -5.58 5.05 -11.21
C THR A 38 -5.86 3.61 -11.62
N PRO A 39 -5.63 2.61 -10.74
CA PRO A 39 -5.90 1.22 -11.06
C PRO A 39 -7.38 0.98 -11.46
N PRO A 40 -7.69 -0.05 -12.26
CA PRO A 40 -9.06 -0.36 -12.67
C PRO A 40 -9.86 -1.05 -11.55
N LEU A 41 -11.19 -0.86 -11.50
CA LEU A 41 -12.05 -1.45 -10.45
C LEU A 41 -11.89 -2.98 -10.33
N THR A 42 -11.55 -3.64 -11.43
CA THR A 42 -11.28 -5.09 -11.50
C THR A 42 -10.06 -5.53 -10.70
N SER A 43 -9.20 -4.61 -10.28
CA SER A 43 -8.09 -4.88 -9.36
C SER A 43 -8.53 -4.99 -7.89
N GLY A 44 -9.82 -4.82 -7.58
CA GLY A 44 -10.38 -4.96 -6.23
C GLY A 44 -10.57 -3.63 -5.50
N LEU A 45 -10.74 -2.55 -6.25
CA LEU A 45 -10.94 -1.20 -5.71
C LEU A 45 -12.43 -0.97 -5.37
N LEU A 46 -12.68 -0.11 -4.40
CA LEU A 46 -14.03 0.41 -4.16
C LEU A 46 -14.36 1.45 -5.24
N PRO A 47 -15.64 1.56 -5.67
CA PRO A 47 -16.09 2.62 -6.58
C PRO A 47 -16.11 3.97 -5.85
N GLY A 48 -14.93 4.53 -5.59
CA GLY A 48 -14.75 5.77 -4.84
C GLY A 48 -15.21 7.00 -5.62
N VAL A 49 -15.94 7.90 -4.94
CA VAL A 49 -16.47 9.16 -5.51
C VAL A 49 -15.37 10.05 -6.08
N LEU A 50 -14.20 10.12 -5.44
CA LEU A 50 -13.07 10.94 -5.92
C LEU A 50 -12.58 10.51 -7.30
N ARG A 51 -12.66 9.21 -7.61
CA ARG A 51 -12.23 8.67 -8.91
C ARG A 51 -13.14 9.14 -10.04
N ALA A 52 -14.44 9.18 -9.76
CA ALA A 52 -15.44 9.71 -10.70
C ALA A 52 -15.29 11.22 -10.92
N ASP A 53 -14.96 11.96 -9.85
CA ASP A 53 -14.79 13.41 -9.90
C ASP A 53 -13.53 13.83 -10.69
N LEU A 54 -12.42 13.11 -10.52
CA LEU A 54 -11.17 13.40 -11.23
C LEU A 54 -11.14 12.92 -12.68
N ALA A 55 -12.08 12.05 -13.09
CA ALA A 55 -12.17 11.46 -14.42
C ALA A 55 -10.83 10.90 -14.97
N CYS A 56 -9.98 10.38 -14.08
CA CYS A 56 -8.67 9.84 -14.43
C CYS A 56 -8.79 8.56 -15.26
N GLN A 57 -7.83 8.35 -16.16
CA GLN A 57 -7.78 7.11 -16.94
C GLN A 57 -7.42 5.91 -16.05
N GLU A 58 -8.08 4.78 -16.32
CA GLU A 58 -7.74 3.49 -15.73
C GLU A 58 -6.49 2.92 -16.36
N GLU A 59 -5.52 2.53 -15.53
CA GLU A 59 -4.34 1.80 -15.96
C GLU A 59 -3.90 0.84 -14.86
N LEU A 60 -3.55 -0.39 -15.24
CA LEU A 60 -3.03 -1.39 -14.30
C LEU A 60 -1.72 -0.91 -13.68
N LEU A 61 -1.64 -1.03 -12.36
CA LEU A 61 -0.43 -0.73 -11.60
C LEU A 61 0.06 -2.00 -10.92
N MET A 62 1.27 -2.43 -11.25
CA MET A 62 1.93 -3.55 -10.57
C MET A 62 2.69 -3.04 -9.34
N ALA A 63 2.75 -3.82 -8.26
CA ALA A 63 3.44 -3.38 -7.05
C ALA A 63 4.94 -3.14 -7.26
N GLU A 64 5.55 -3.85 -8.21
CA GLU A 64 6.97 -3.70 -8.59
C GLU A 64 7.30 -2.32 -9.16
N ASP A 65 6.30 -1.60 -9.65
CA ASP A 65 6.45 -0.26 -10.22
C ASP A 65 6.36 0.86 -9.19
N LEU A 66 5.79 0.59 -8.01
CA LEU A 66 5.59 1.59 -6.95
C LEU A 66 6.86 2.40 -6.61
N PRO A 67 8.08 1.81 -6.56
CA PRO A 67 9.29 2.57 -6.28
C PRO A 67 9.71 3.56 -7.38
N ARG A 68 9.14 3.46 -8.58
CA ARG A 68 9.62 4.14 -9.81
C ARG A 68 8.69 5.24 -10.28
N ILE A 69 7.53 5.38 -9.66
CA ILE A 69 6.45 6.24 -10.12
C ILE A 69 6.05 7.24 -9.06
N ARG A 70 5.38 8.31 -9.48
CA ARG A 70 4.79 9.26 -8.52
C ARG A 70 3.47 8.71 -8.05
N LEU A 71 3.25 8.77 -6.74
CA LEU A 71 2.06 8.23 -6.09
C LEU A 71 1.29 9.32 -5.38
N TRP A 72 -0.02 9.14 -5.36
CA TRP A 72 -0.94 9.87 -4.52
C TRP A 72 -1.94 8.88 -3.93
N VAL A 73 -2.38 9.17 -2.71
CA VAL A 73 -3.52 8.50 -2.09
C VAL A 73 -4.57 9.54 -1.81
N GLY A 74 -5.84 9.20 -1.96
CA GLY A 74 -6.89 10.18 -1.75
C GLY A 74 -8.27 9.61 -1.53
N ASN A 75 -9.15 10.41 -0.96
CA ASN A 75 -10.58 10.16 -0.96
C ASN A 75 -11.35 11.48 -1.04
N ALA A 76 -12.67 11.39 -1.23
CA ALA A 76 -13.50 12.56 -1.47
C ALA A 76 -13.44 13.61 -0.33
N LEU A 77 -13.07 13.20 0.88
CA LEU A 77 -13.00 14.10 2.04
C LEU A 77 -11.67 14.85 2.15
N ARG A 78 -10.56 14.24 1.72
CA ARG A 78 -9.21 14.78 1.89
C ARG A 78 -8.54 15.20 0.58
N GLY A 79 -9.16 14.91 -0.57
CA GLY A 79 -8.56 15.12 -1.87
C GLY A 79 -7.36 14.21 -2.10
N LEU A 80 -6.47 14.62 -3.00
CA LEU A 80 -5.22 13.92 -3.32
C LEU A 80 -4.10 14.34 -2.38
N ILE A 81 -3.46 13.36 -1.75
CA ILE A 81 -2.31 13.54 -0.88
C ILE A 81 -1.11 12.86 -1.55
N PRO A 82 0.01 13.57 -1.78
CA PRO A 82 1.24 12.95 -2.27
C PRO A 82 1.70 11.80 -1.37
N ALA A 83 2.07 10.68 -1.97
CA ALA A 83 2.52 9.50 -1.26
C ALA A 83 3.92 9.09 -1.74
N PHE A 84 4.70 8.52 -0.83
CA PHE A 84 5.99 7.93 -1.14
C PHE A 84 5.92 6.44 -0.81
N PHE A 85 6.31 5.60 -1.76
CA PHE A 85 6.38 4.17 -1.50
C PHE A 85 7.52 3.86 -0.53
N CYS A 86 7.19 3.14 0.54
CA CYS A 86 8.17 2.60 1.48
C CYS A 86 7.98 1.09 1.55
N SER A 87 8.99 0.32 1.18
CA SER A 87 9.00 -1.12 1.39
C SER A 87 9.31 -1.40 2.87
N GLN A 88 8.29 -1.42 3.74
CA GLN A 88 8.51 -1.93 5.10
C GLN A 88 8.63 -3.46 5.05
N VAL A 89 9.87 -3.95 5.14
CA VAL A 89 10.16 -5.36 5.48
C VAL A 89 10.72 -5.37 6.90
N SER A 90 9.85 -5.58 7.88
CA SER A 90 10.22 -6.31 9.10
C SER A 90 8.95 -6.89 9.75
N PRO A 91 8.83 -8.22 9.89
CA PRO A 91 7.89 -8.77 10.86
C PRO A 91 8.30 -8.34 12.27
N PRO A 92 7.39 -8.31 13.26
CA PRO A 92 7.81 -8.18 14.65
C PRO A 92 8.75 -9.35 14.96
N GLU A 93 10.00 -9.04 15.27
CA GLU A 93 10.98 -10.02 15.74
C GLU A 93 10.45 -10.63 17.04
N ALA A 94 9.91 -11.84 16.96
CA ALA A 94 9.56 -12.59 18.16
C ALA A 94 10.88 -12.89 18.89
N PRO A 95 11.02 -12.53 20.19
CA PRO A 95 12.27 -12.77 20.91
C PRO A 95 12.57 -14.28 20.93
N LEU A 96 13.77 -14.67 20.48
CA LEU A 96 14.23 -16.06 20.56
C LEU A 96 14.22 -16.51 22.04
N PRO A 97 13.49 -17.59 22.41
CA PRO A 97 13.75 -18.22 23.69
C PRO A 97 15.14 -18.87 23.66
N THR A 98 15.97 -18.44 24.61
CA THR A 98 17.36 -18.85 24.86
C THR A 98 17.57 -20.36 24.86
N PRO A 99 18.75 -20.88 24.43
CA PRO A 99 19.06 -22.29 24.57
C PRO A 99 18.99 -22.66 26.05
N ARG A 100 18.14 -23.63 26.40
CA ARG A 100 18.22 -24.30 27.71
C ARG A 100 19.63 -24.87 27.80
N ALA A 101 20.40 -24.35 28.75
CA ALA A 101 21.69 -24.92 29.11
C ALA A 101 21.51 -26.42 29.31
N SER A 102 22.26 -27.21 28.55
CA SER A 102 22.49 -28.63 28.82
C SER A 102 23.19 -28.73 30.17
N GLY A 103 22.41 -28.89 31.23
CA GLY A 103 22.92 -29.36 32.52
C GLY A 103 23.24 -30.84 32.38
N GLY A 104 24.48 -31.14 32.00
CA GLY A 104 25.13 -32.39 32.36
C GLY A 104 25.55 -32.35 33.84
N ASP A 105 25.79 -33.54 34.36
CA ASP A 105 26.54 -33.86 35.58
C ASP A 105 25.88 -33.49 36.91
N ILE A 106 25.14 -34.44 37.52
CA ILE A 106 25.63 -35.40 38.54
C ILE A 106 24.54 -36.42 38.92
#